data_AF-A0A7C0YLZ0-F1
#
_entry.id   AF-A0A7C0YLZ0-F1
#
_cell.length_a   1.000
_cell.length_b   1.000
_cell.length_c   1.000
_cell.angle_alpha   90.00
_cell.angle_beta   90.00
_cell.angle_gamma   90.00
#
_symmetry.space_group_name_H-M   'P 1'
#
loop_
_entity.id
_entity.type
_entity.pdbx_description
1 polymer ?
#
loop_
_entity_poly.entity_id
_entity_poly.type
_entity_poly.pdbx_seq_one_letter_code
_entity_poly.pdbx_strand_id
1 'polypeptide(L)'
;MIDKAVNKSVQAIRRKGLSRARTRSKASSWKEVDTLEGGLVDTGVVILPTRGCSWARKSGCTMCGYIYDAGDLGDTELAQLFKDAVAGLGPVEYLKIFTSGSFFDSREVSDELLHSIIQTVNDAGVEQLQVESRPEYVKADGLSQVVDML
;
A
#
# COMPACT_ATOMS: atom_id res chain seq x y z
N MET A 1 -13.11 6.06 25.49
CA MET A 1 -12.59 7.34 24.95
C MET A 1 -11.09 7.35 25.22
N ILE A 2 -10.24 7.50 24.20
CA ILE A 2 -8.77 7.57 24.41
C ILE A 2 -8.47 8.87 25.14
N ASP A 3 -7.65 8.80 26.18
CA ASP A 3 -7.22 9.95 26.96
C ASP A 3 -6.55 11.00 26.04
N LYS A 4 -6.99 12.27 26.15
CA LYS A 4 -6.52 13.35 25.28
C LYS A 4 -5.01 13.62 25.46
N ALA A 5 -4.47 13.42 26.66
CA ALA A 5 -3.04 13.57 26.92
C ALA A 5 -2.23 12.45 26.26
N VAL A 6 -2.72 11.21 26.31
CA VAL A 6 -2.11 10.08 25.58
C VAL A 6 -2.06 10.36 24.09
N ASN A 7 -3.17 10.81 23.49
CA ASN A 7 -3.21 11.13 22.07
C ASN A 7 -2.22 12.26 21.70
N LYS A 8 -2.14 13.31 22.52
CA LYS A 8 -1.20 14.42 22.31
C LYS A 8 0.26 13.96 22.37
N SER A 9 0.59 13.05 23.29
CA SER A 9 1.93 12.46 23.41
C SER A 9 2.27 11.60 22.20
N VAL A 10 1.35 10.75 21.74
CA VAL A 10 1.53 9.92 20.53
C VAL A 10 1.77 10.80 19.30
N GLN A 11 0.98 11.85 19.12
CA GLN A 11 1.18 12.80 18.02
C GLN A 11 2.55 13.48 18.07
N ALA A 12 3.03 13.88 19.25
CA ALA A 12 4.34 14.50 19.42
C ALA A 12 5.47 13.53 19.05
N ILE A 13 5.40 12.28 19.52
CA ILE A 13 6.35 11.22 19.19
C ILE A 13 6.32 10.94 17.68
N ARG A 14 5.13 10.79 17.10
CA ARG A 14 4.94 10.53 15.67
C ARG A 14 5.55 11.63 14.81
N ARG A 15 5.26 12.90 15.10
CA ARG A 15 5.83 14.06 14.39
C ARG A 15 7.36 14.05 14.44
N LYS A 16 7.94 13.80 15.61
CA LYS A 16 9.41 13.71 15.79
C LYS A 16 10.00 12.51 15.04
N GLY A 17 9.30 11.39 14.98
CA GLY A 17 9.70 10.22 14.19
C GLY A 17 9.68 10.54 12.70
N LEU A 18 8.59 11.13 12.19
CA LEU A 18 8.44 11.46 10.78
C LEU A 18 9.46 12.51 10.32
N SER A 19 9.78 13.50 11.14
CA SER A 19 10.80 14.51 10.81
C SER A 19 12.23 13.92 10.71
N ARG A 20 12.45 12.72 11.24
CA ARG A 20 13.74 12.00 11.20
C ARG A 20 13.72 10.83 10.21
N ALA A 21 12.54 10.42 9.76
CA ALA A 21 12.38 9.32 8.84
C ALA A 21 12.94 9.73 7.48
N ARG A 22 13.62 8.80 6.83
CA ARG A 22 14.07 8.98 5.46
C ARG A 22 12.86 8.78 4.54
N THR A 23 12.57 9.76 3.70
CA THR A 23 11.59 9.59 2.62
C THR A 23 12.01 8.42 1.74
N ARG A 24 11.14 7.41 1.63
CA ARG A 24 11.40 6.27 0.77
C ARG A 24 11.17 6.67 -0.69
N SER A 25 12.12 6.31 -1.54
CA SER A 25 12.07 6.54 -2.99
C SER A 25 12.13 5.25 -3.81
N LYS A 26 11.97 4.10 -3.13
CA LYS A 26 12.03 2.77 -3.75
C LYS A 26 10.96 1.89 -3.13
N ALA A 27 10.32 1.08 -3.97
CA ALA A 27 9.50 -0.03 -3.51
C ALA A 27 10.37 -1.11 -2.86
N SER A 28 9.79 -1.84 -1.92
CA SER A 28 10.36 -3.07 -1.38
C SER A 28 9.53 -4.24 -1.89
N SER A 29 10.18 -5.26 -2.42
CA SER A 29 9.49 -6.46 -2.89
C SER A 29 10.27 -7.73 -2.57
N TRP A 30 9.53 -8.81 -2.32
CA TRP A 30 10.05 -10.16 -2.08
C TRP A 30 9.00 -11.20 -2.43
N LYS A 31 9.45 -12.46 -2.60
CA LYS A 31 8.54 -13.61 -2.68
C LYS A 31 8.41 -14.27 -1.32
N GLU A 32 7.22 -14.77 -1.04
CA GLU A 32 6.91 -15.68 0.05
C GLU A 32 6.01 -16.82 -0.46
N VAL A 33 5.74 -17.80 0.40
CA VAL A 33 4.79 -18.86 0.10
C VAL A 33 3.52 -18.58 0.89
N ASP A 34 2.37 -18.61 0.22
CA ASP A 34 1.07 -18.48 0.87
C ASP A 34 0.09 -19.53 0.34
N THR A 35 -1.09 -19.59 0.95
CA THR A 35 -2.16 -20.51 0.57
C THR A 35 -3.16 -19.83 -0.35
N LEU A 36 -3.38 -20.40 -1.53
CA LEU A 36 -4.44 -20.01 -2.46
C LEU A 36 -5.25 -21.26 -2.80
N GLU A 37 -6.58 -21.19 -2.60
CA GLU A 37 -7.52 -22.31 -2.81
C GLU A 37 -7.11 -23.65 -2.17
N GLY A 38 -6.39 -23.61 -1.04
CA GLY A 38 -5.92 -24.79 -0.32
C GLY A 38 -4.61 -25.39 -0.85
N GLY A 39 -4.02 -24.81 -1.89
CA GLY A 39 -2.66 -25.10 -2.38
C GLY A 39 -1.64 -24.07 -1.90
N LEU A 40 -0.37 -24.43 -1.87
CA LEU A 40 0.74 -23.49 -1.63
C LEU A 40 1.18 -22.88 -2.97
N VAL A 41 1.27 -21.56 -3.03
CA VAL A 41 1.64 -20.80 -4.23
C VAL A 41 2.77 -19.80 -3.95
N ASP A 42 3.53 -19.49 -4.99
CA ASP A 42 4.49 -18.37 -4.96
C ASP A 42 3.71 -17.05 -4.90
N THR A 43 3.93 -16.31 -3.81
CA THR A 43 3.26 -15.04 -3.53
C THR A 43 4.25 -13.88 -3.59
N GLY A 44 3.97 -12.91 -4.45
CA GLY A 44 4.69 -11.65 -4.49
C GLY A 44 4.18 -10.68 -3.44
N VAL A 45 5.09 -10.00 -2.75
CA VAL A 45 4.75 -8.87 -1.87
C VAL A 45 5.42 -7.61 -2.38
N VAL A 46 4.66 -6.52 -2.47
CA VAL A 46 5.16 -5.19 -2.83
C VAL A 46 4.71 -4.18 -1.78
N ILE A 47 5.68 -3.51 -1.14
CA ILE A 47 5.45 -2.29 -0.36
C ILE A 47 5.77 -1.09 -1.26
N LEU A 48 4.72 -0.38 -1.67
CA LEU A 48 4.79 0.81 -2.50
C LEU A 48 4.87 2.07 -1.62
N PRO A 49 5.91 2.91 -1.75
CA PRO A 49 6.13 4.05 -0.87
C PRO A 49 5.25 5.25 -1.29
N THR A 50 3.93 5.09 -1.20
CA THR A 50 3.00 6.20 -1.42
C THR A 50 3.20 7.26 -0.34
N ARG A 51 2.43 8.36 -0.41
CA ARG A 51 2.40 9.32 0.70
C ARG A 51 2.03 8.65 2.02
N GLY A 52 1.35 7.51 2.05
CA GLY A 52 1.09 6.72 3.24
C GLY A 52 -0.02 7.26 4.15
N CYS A 53 -0.33 6.49 5.19
CA CYS A 53 -1.58 6.58 5.95
C CYS A 53 -1.93 7.99 6.47
N SER A 54 -3.04 8.54 5.98
CA SER A 54 -3.56 9.83 6.46
C SER A 54 -3.91 9.83 7.96
N TRP A 55 -4.34 8.69 8.52
CA TRP A 55 -4.62 8.55 9.96
C TRP A 55 -3.35 8.60 10.80
N ALA A 56 -2.28 7.94 10.34
CA ALA A 56 -0.99 7.93 11.02
C ALA A 56 -0.40 9.34 11.19
N ARG A 57 -0.76 10.29 10.32
CA ARG A 57 -0.35 11.71 10.43
C ARG A 57 -1.17 12.53 11.43
N LYS A 58 -2.42 12.15 11.71
CA LYS A 58 -3.33 12.92 12.59
C LYS A 58 -3.19 12.54 14.05
N SER A 59 -3.29 11.26 14.37
CA SER A 59 -3.27 10.71 15.73
C SER A 59 -2.62 9.34 15.64
N GLY A 60 -3.14 8.52 14.71
CA GLY A 60 -2.52 7.31 14.22
C GLY A 60 -2.76 6.11 15.11
N CYS A 61 -2.58 4.94 14.53
CA CYS A 61 -2.44 3.71 15.32
C CYS A 61 -1.12 3.81 16.09
N THR A 62 -1.17 3.70 17.42
CA THR A 62 0.01 3.85 18.29
C THR A 62 1.14 2.87 17.96
N MET A 63 0.78 1.70 17.42
CA MET A 63 1.70 0.62 17.06
C MET A 63 2.17 0.64 15.60
N CYS A 64 1.52 1.42 14.71
CA CYS A 64 1.78 1.32 13.27
C CYS A 64 3.09 2.03 12.90
N GLY A 65 4.08 1.26 12.43
CA GLY A 65 5.36 1.74 11.91
C GLY A 65 5.38 2.03 10.41
N TYR A 66 4.46 1.49 9.62
CA TYR A 66 4.50 1.58 8.15
C TYR A 66 4.49 3.01 7.59
N ILE A 67 3.99 4.00 8.33
CA ILE A 67 4.09 5.40 7.90
C ILE A 67 5.54 5.86 7.67
N TYR A 68 6.52 5.19 8.31
CA TYR A 68 7.93 5.50 8.16
C TYR A 68 8.50 4.94 6.85
N ASP A 69 7.76 4.05 6.18
CA ASP A 69 8.05 3.56 4.84
C ASP A 69 7.33 4.36 3.74
N ALA A 70 6.68 5.47 4.10
CA ALA A 70 6.06 6.38 3.13
C ALA A 70 7.11 7.15 2.31
N GLY A 71 6.72 7.51 1.09
CA GLY A 71 7.46 8.37 0.17
C GLY A 71 6.74 9.70 -0.09
N ASP A 72 7.31 10.47 -1.01
CA ASP A 72 6.72 11.69 -1.57
C ASP A 72 7.00 11.70 -3.06
N LEU A 73 6.28 10.83 -3.78
CA LEU A 73 6.47 10.52 -5.19
C LEU A 73 5.18 10.80 -5.96
N GLY A 74 5.33 11.19 -7.22
CA GLY A 74 4.19 11.34 -8.13
C GLY A 74 3.67 10.00 -8.66
N ASP A 75 2.46 10.01 -9.21
CA ASP A 75 1.80 8.79 -9.71
C ASP A 75 2.62 8.07 -10.80
N THR A 76 3.23 8.81 -11.72
CA THR A 76 4.10 8.22 -12.76
C THR A 76 5.30 7.48 -12.15
N GLU A 77 5.94 8.05 -11.13
CA GLU A 77 7.08 7.43 -10.45
C GLU A 77 6.64 6.19 -9.66
N LEU A 78 5.51 6.27 -8.96
CA LEU A 78 4.94 5.15 -8.22
C LEU A 78 4.53 4.00 -9.15
N ALA A 79 3.90 4.30 -10.28
CA ALA A 79 3.52 3.31 -11.29
C ALA A 79 4.76 2.60 -11.85
N GLN A 80 5.83 3.35 -12.16
CA GLN A 80 7.08 2.76 -12.63
C GLN A 80 7.75 1.89 -11.56
N LEU A 81 7.82 2.36 -10.31
CA LEU A 81 8.36 1.57 -9.20
C LEU A 81 7.57 0.27 -8.96
N PHE A 82 6.25 0.34 -9.08
CA PHE A 82 5.39 -0.84 -8.95
C PHE A 82 5.66 -1.83 -10.08
N LYS A 83 5.71 -1.36 -11.32
CA LYS A 83 6.02 -2.17 -12.50
C LYS A 83 7.39 -2.86 -12.39
N ASP A 84 8.41 -2.11 -12.00
CA ASP A 84 9.77 -2.65 -11.80
C ASP A 84 9.79 -3.69 -10.66
N ALA A 85 9.07 -3.44 -9.58
CA ALA A 85 8.97 -4.37 -8.46
C ALA A 85 8.29 -5.68 -8.85
N VAL A 86 7.17 -5.63 -9.59
CA VAL A 86 6.45 -6.81 -10.09
C VAL A 86 7.31 -7.57 -11.10
N ALA A 87 7.95 -6.89 -12.05
CA ALA A 87 8.86 -7.53 -12.99
C ALA A 87 10.02 -8.24 -12.29
N GLY A 88 10.57 -7.63 -11.23
CA GLY A 88 11.65 -8.22 -10.43
C GLY A 88 11.25 -9.44 -9.59
N LEU A 89 9.96 -9.60 -9.30
CA LEU A 89 9.44 -10.81 -8.66
C LEU A 89 9.39 -11.98 -9.65
N GLY A 90 9.29 -11.73 -10.95
CA GLY A 90 8.99 -12.78 -11.93
C GLY A 90 7.55 -13.32 -11.75
N PRO A 91 7.23 -14.49 -12.32
CA PRO A 91 5.88 -15.04 -12.26
C PRO A 91 5.49 -15.36 -10.81
N VAL A 92 4.29 -14.92 -10.42
CA VAL A 92 3.63 -15.19 -9.13
C VAL A 92 2.13 -15.33 -9.38
N GLU A 93 1.48 -16.28 -8.69
CA GLU A 93 0.04 -16.51 -8.81
C GLU A 93 -0.74 -15.54 -7.89
N TYR A 94 -0.13 -15.13 -6.79
CA TYR A 94 -0.72 -14.25 -5.79
C TYR A 94 0.16 -13.01 -5.60
N LEU A 95 -0.42 -11.81 -5.68
CA LEU A 95 0.25 -10.55 -5.38
C LEU A 95 -0.43 -9.80 -4.21
N LYS A 96 0.39 -9.36 -3.23
CA LYS A 96 -0.03 -8.50 -2.12
C LYS A 96 0.59 -7.11 -2.27
N ILE A 97 -0.24 -6.07 -2.23
CA ILE A 97 0.18 -4.68 -2.32
C ILE A 97 -0.09 -3.94 -1.00
N PHE A 98 0.97 -3.36 -0.45
CA PHE A 98 0.91 -2.50 0.72
C PHE A 98 1.34 -1.09 0.35
N THR A 99 0.51 -0.08 0.61
CA THR A 99 0.79 1.32 0.25
C THR A 99 1.35 2.13 1.41
N SER A 100 1.73 1.49 2.52
CA SER A 100 2.04 2.14 3.79
C SER A 100 0.88 3.00 4.32
N GLY A 101 -0.34 2.71 3.87
CA GLY A 101 -1.57 3.36 4.33
C GLY A 101 -2.85 2.73 3.78
N SER A 102 -3.46 3.31 2.75
CA SER A 102 -4.78 2.86 2.29
C SER A 102 -4.90 2.88 0.78
N PHE A 103 -5.04 1.69 0.19
CA PHE A 103 -5.12 1.51 -1.26
C PHE A 103 -6.30 2.25 -1.90
N PHE A 104 -7.45 2.34 -1.22
CA PHE A 104 -8.62 3.06 -1.74
C PHE A 104 -8.68 4.54 -1.30
N ASP A 105 -7.67 5.05 -0.61
CA ASP A 105 -7.60 6.50 -0.33
C ASP A 105 -7.08 7.20 -1.60
N SER A 106 -7.93 7.94 -2.32
CA SER A 106 -7.55 8.63 -3.57
C SER A 106 -6.44 9.66 -3.43
N ARG A 107 -6.10 10.02 -2.19
CA ARG A 107 -4.89 10.78 -1.88
C ARG A 107 -3.67 9.88 -1.97
N GLU A 108 -3.71 8.65 -1.49
CA GLU A 108 -2.54 7.76 -1.52
C GLU A 108 -2.38 7.06 -2.87
N VAL A 109 -3.49 6.64 -3.48
CA VAL A 109 -3.54 6.01 -4.80
C VAL A 109 -4.62 6.71 -5.61
N SER A 110 -4.22 7.60 -6.52
CA SER A 110 -5.16 8.25 -7.42
C SER A 110 -5.81 7.25 -8.38
N ASP A 111 -6.86 7.66 -9.07
CA ASP A 111 -7.48 6.82 -10.09
C ASP A 111 -6.45 6.45 -11.17
N GLU A 112 -5.62 7.39 -11.65
CA GLU A 112 -4.59 7.13 -12.66
C GLU A 112 -3.56 6.08 -12.19
N LEU A 113 -3.10 6.20 -10.94
CA LEU A 113 -2.19 5.23 -10.35
C LEU A 113 -2.87 3.86 -10.16
N LEU A 114 -4.12 3.83 -9.71
CA LEU A 114 -4.90 2.60 -9.56
C LEU A 114 -5.00 1.88 -10.90
N HIS A 115 -5.38 2.56 -11.98
CA HIS A 115 -5.47 1.94 -13.30
C HIS A 115 -4.11 1.36 -13.75
N SER A 116 -3.01 2.10 -13.50
CA SER A 116 -1.66 1.65 -13.84
C SER A 116 -1.23 0.41 -13.03
N ILE A 117 -1.61 0.35 -11.75
CA ILE A 117 -1.37 -0.81 -10.88
C ILE A 117 -2.15 -2.01 -11.40
N ILE A 118 -3.46 -1.88 -11.64
CA ILE A 118 -4.28 -3.00 -12.10
C ILE A 118 -3.83 -3.51 -13.49
N GLN A 119 -3.48 -2.61 -14.41
CA GLN A 119 -2.90 -3.02 -15.70
C GLN A 119 -1.62 -3.85 -15.51
N THR A 120 -0.74 -3.44 -14.59
CA THR A 120 0.50 -4.18 -14.29
C THR A 120 0.20 -5.55 -13.68
N VAL A 121 -0.83 -5.66 -12.84
CA VAL A 121 -1.29 -6.94 -12.26
C VAL A 121 -1.78 -7.89 -13.36
N ASN A 122 -2.61 -7.38 -14.28
CA ASN A 122 -3.13 -8.16 -15.40
C ASN A 122 -2.01 -8.61 -16.36
N ASP A 123 -1.10 -7.70 -16.72
CA ASP A 123 0.05 -7.99 -17.58
C ASP A 123 0.98 -9.07 -16.98
N ALA A 124 1.05 -9.15 -15.65
CA ALA A 124 1.83 -10.13 -14.93
C ALA A 124 1.13 -11.50 -14.79
N GLY A 125 -0.15 -11.62 -15.17
CA GLY A 125 -0.91 -12.86 -15.09
C GLY A 125 -1.19 -13.32 -13.65
N VAL A 126 -1.33 -12.38 -12.72
CA VAL A 126 -1.62 -12.67 -11.31
C VAL A 126 -3.08 -13.15 -11.18
N GLU A 127 -3.30 -14.26 -10.48
CA GLU A 127 -4.63 -14.85 -10.28
C GLU A 127 -5.36 -14.24 -9.07
N GLN A 128 -4.63 -13.91 -8.01
CA GLN A 128 -5.17 -13.28 -6.81
C GLN A 128 -4.45 -11.97 -6.50
N LEU A 129 -5.23 -10.90 -6.29
CA LEU A 129 -4.74 -9.63 -5.76
C LEU A 129 -5.23 -9.41 -4.33
N GLN A 130 -4.34 -9.04 -3.41
CA GLN A 130 -4.68 -8.55 -2.08
C GLN A 130 -4.18 -7.12 -1.88
N VAL A 131 -5.04 -6.27 -1.34
CA VAL A 131 -4.72 -4.88 -0.97
C VAL A 131 -5.18 -4.59 0.44
N GLU A 132 -4.56 -3.60 1.08
CA GLU A 132 -5.00 -3.09 2.38
C GLU A 132 -5.56 -1.68 2.29
N SER A 133 -6.69 -1.44 2.96
CA SER A 133 -7.29 -0.12 3.05
C SER A 133 -8.05 0.09 4.36
N ARG A 134 -8.09 1.33 4.84
CA ARG A 134 -8.94 1.68 5.97
C ARG A 134 -10.42 1.64 5.55
N PRO A 135 -11.32 1.23 6.46
CA PRO A 135 -12.70 0.91 6.11
C PRO A 135 -13.48 2.09 5.52
N GLU A 136 -13.18 3.33 5.92
CA GLU A 136 -13.88 4.50 5.37
C GLU A 136 -13.60 4.78 3.88
N TYR A 137 -12.56 4.17 3.31
CA TYR A 137 -12.22 4.29 1.90
C TYR A 137 -12.76 3.13 1.06
N VAL A 138 -13.19 2.05 1.70
CA VAL A 138 -13.76 0.89 1.01
C VAL A 138 -15.22 1.20 0.68
N LYS A 139 -15.43 1.70 -0.53
CA LYS A 139 -16.75 2.10 -1.06
C LYS A 139 -17.09 1.26 -2.29
N ALA A 140 -18.39 1.14 -2.58
CA ALA A 140 -18.89 0.32 -3.67
C ALA A 140 -18.34 0.74 -5.05
N ASP A 141 -18.24 2.04 -5.30
CA ASP A 141 -17.67 2.60 -6.53
C ASP A 141 -16.20 2.21 -6.73
N GLY A 142 -15.36 2.39 -5.71
CA GLY A 142 -13.94 2.02 -5.78
C GLY A 142 -13.72 0.51 -5.90
N LEU A 143 -14.57 -0.30 -5.25
CA LEU A 143 -14.53 -1.76 -5.39
C LEU A 143 -14.93 -2.20 -6.80
N SER A 144 -16.04 -1.68 -7.33
CA SER A 144 -16.49 -1.99 -8.69
C SER A 144 -15.45 -1.60 -9.72
N GLN A 145 -14.81 -0.44 -9.58
CA GLN A 145 -13.74 -0.03 -10.49
C GLN A 145 -12.60 -1.05 -10.57
N VAL A 146 -12.16 -1.60 -9.44
CA VAL A 146 -11.10 -2.61 -9.43
C VAL A 146 -11.58 -3.94 -10.00
N VAL A 147 -12.77 -4.40 -9.59
CA VAL A 147 -13.32 -5.69 -10.04
C VAL A 147 -13.63 -5.68 -11.55
N ASP A 148 -14.14 -4.58 -12.09
CA ASP A 148 -14.46 -4.47 -13.52
C ASP A 148 -13.20 -4.44 -14.41
N MET A 149 -12.03 -4.20 -13.82
CA MET A 149 -10.74 -4.14 -14.50
C MET A 149 -9.89 -5.42 -14.37
N LEU A 150 -10.21 -6.31 -13.44
CA LEU A 150 -9.55 -7.60 -13.22
C LEU A 150 -10.24 -8.69 -14.05
#